data_AF-A0A968PJR6-F1
#
_entry.id   AF-A0A968PJR6-F1
#
_cell.length_a   1.000
_cell.length_b   1.000
_cell.length_c   1.000
_cell.angle_alpha   90.00
_cell.angle_beta   90.00
_cell.angle_gamma   90.00
#
_symmetry.space_group_name_H-M   'P 1'
#
loop_
_entity.id
_entity.type
_entity.pdbx_description
1 polymer ?
#
loop_
_entity_poly.entity_id
_entity_poly.type
_entity_poly.pdbx_seq_one_letter_code
_entity_poly.pdbx_strand_id
1 'polypeptide(L)'
;MQNQLRTKQLRRRGCGWGLQRFLLVVVVIVLVGVNGLAWMQARAVTHFVSPGMPLLPIESLSLGQRMQLTALGVPLPRPENHFTPTDAGVAYETHTITLNDSEWLEGWWVPHR
;
A
#
# COMPACT_ATOMS: atom_id res chain seq x y z
N MET A 1 -11.49 -56.52 -29.02
CA MET A 1 -11.90 -55.90 -27.74
C MET A 1 -10.92 -54.81 -27.24
N GLN A 2 -10.08 -54.20 -28.10
CA GLN A 2 -9.10 -53.15 -27.71
C GLN A 2 -9.48 -51.72 -28.19
N ASN A 3 -10.46 -51.57 -29.09
CA ASN A 3 -10.83 -50.26 -29.66
C ASN A 3 -11.69 -49.38 -28.73
N GLN A 4 -12.30 -49.94 -27.69
CA GLN A 4 -13.18 -49.21 -26.76
C GLN A 4 -12.40 -48.47 -25.66
N LEU A 5 -11.11 -48.74 -25.49
CA LEU A 5 -10.27 -48.12 -24.44
C LEU A 5 -9.61 -46.81 -24.90
N ARG A 6 -9.41 -46.61 -26.21
CA ARG A 6 -8.81 -45.37 -26.77
C ARG A 6 -9.77 -44.16 -26.73
N THR A 7 -11.07 -44.38 -26.83
CA THR A 7 -12.07 -43.31 -26.96
C THR A 7 -12.35 -42.60 -25.63
N LYS A 8 -12.17 -43.26 -24.49
CA LYS A 8 -12.34 -42.62 -23.16
C LYS A 8 -11.18 -41.71 -22.75
N GLN A 9 -9.97 -41.93 -23.27
CA GLN A 9 -8.81 -41.11 -22.91
C GLN A 9 -8.78 -39.74 -23.60
N LEU A 10 -9.32 -39.63 -24.82
CA LEU A 10 -9.34 -38.36 -25.57
C LEU A 10 -10.36 -37.35 -25.05
N ARG A 11 -11.42 -37.80 -24.37
CA ARG A 11 -12.51 -36.93 -23.90
C ARG A 11 -12.21 -36.22 -22.56
N ARG A 12 -11.20 -36.67 -21.80
CA ARG A 12 -10.77 -36.01 -20.54
C ARG A 12 -9.83 -34.82 -20.76
N ARG A 13 -9.16 -34.71 -21.92
CA ARG A 13 -8.14 -33.68 -22.17
C ARG A 13 -8.72 -32.30 -22.53
N GLY A 14 -9.94 -32.22 -23.05
CA GLY A 14 -10.54 -30.95 -23.50
C GLY A 14 -11.19 -30.11 -22.39
N CYS A 15 -11.81 -30.74 -21.38
CA CYS A 15 -12.56 -30.04 -20.33
C CYS A 15 -11.63 -29.37 -19.30
N GLY A 16 -10.48 -30.00 -19.00
CA GLY A 16 -9.50 -29.45 -18.06
C GLY A 16 -8.77 -28.20 -18.57
N TRP A 17 -8.59 -28.06 -19.89
CA TRP A 17 -7.90 -26.90 -20.47
C TRP A 17 -8.69 -25.60 -20.35
N GLY A 18 -10.02 -25.66 -20.51
CA GLY A 18 -10.89 -24.51 -20.29
C GLY A 18 -10.89 -24.08 -18.82
N LEU A 19 -11.04 -25.05 -17.91
CA LEU A 19 -11.00 -24.80 -16.47
C LEU A 19 -9.63 -24.29 -16.00
N GLN A 20 -8.53 -24.89 -16.48
CA GLN A 20 -7.17 -24.48 -16.12
C GLN A 20 -6.85 -23.07 -16.60
N ARG A 21 -7.26 -22.71 -17.82
CA ARG A 21 -7.13 -21.33 -18.33
C ARG A 21 -7.96 -20.35 -17.52
N PHE A 22 -9.20 -20.72 -17.17
CA PHE A 22 -10.04 -19.90 -16.31
C PHE A 22 -9.39 -19.68 -14.94
N LEU A 23 -8.93 -20.75 -14.27
CA LEU A 23 -8.24 -20.65 -12.99
C LEU A 23 -6.97 -19.79 -13.08
N LEU A 24 -6.18 -19.95 -14.14
CA LEU A 24 -5.00 -19.12 -14.36
C LEU A 24 -5.37 -17.64 -14.51
N VAL A 25 -6.40 -17.33 -15.30
CA VAL A 25 -6.89 -15.95 -15.45
C VAL A 25 -7.37 -15.40 -14.10
N VAL A 26 -8.11 -16.18 -13.32
CA VAL A 26 -8.54 -15.78 -11.96
C VAL A 26 -7.33 -15.50 -11.07
N VAL A 27 -6.32 -16.37 -11.05
CA VAL A 27 -5.09 -16.15 -10.27
C VAL A 27 -4.37 -14.89 -10.70
N VAL A 28 -4.23 -14.65 -12.01
CA VAL A 28 -3.60 -13.43 -12.53
C VAL A 28 -4.38 -12.19 -12.13
N ILE A 29 -5.71 -12.20 -12.24
CA ILE A 29 -6.57 -11.08 -11.82
C ILE A 29 -6.41 -10.80 -10.33
N VAL A 30 -6.44 -11.83 -9.49
CA VAL A 30 -6.25 -11.68 -8.04
C VAL A 30 -4.86 -11.13 -7.73
N LEU A 31 -3.82 -11.64 -8.38
CA LEU A 31 -2.45 -11.18 -8.18
C LEU A 31 -2.28 -9.71 -8.56
N VAL A 32 -2.78 -9.31 -9.74
CA VAL A 32 -2.75 -7.91 -10.18
C VAL A 32 -3.56 -7.02 -9.24
N GLY A 33 -4.74 -7.48 -8.81
CA GLY A 33 -5.59 -6.75 -7.86
C GLY A 33 -4.88 -6.50 -6.53
N VAL A 34 -4.33 -7.54 -5.90
CA VAL A 34 -3.60 -7.43 -4.62
C VAL A 34 -2.39 -6.50 -4.75
N ASN A 35 -1.62 -6.59 -5.84
CA ASN A 35 -0.49 -5.69 -6.08
C ASN A 35 -0.95 -4.24 -6.29
N GLY A 36 -2.06 -4.03 -7.00
CA GLY A 36 -2.68 -2.72 -7.15
C GLY A 36 -3.06 -2.11 -5.80
N LEU A 37 -3.73 -2.87 -4.94
CA LEU A 37 -4.06 -2.43 -3.57
C LEU A 37 -2.80 -2.10 -2.77
N ALA A 38 -1.78 -2.96 -2.80
CA ALA A 38 -0.53 -2.72 -2.09
C ALA A 38 0.17 -1.44 -2.58
N TRP A 39 0.18 -1.21 -3.89
CA TRP A 39 0.74 0.01 -4.47
C TRP A 39 -0.03 1.26 -4.03
N MET A 40 -1.37 1.21 -4.01
CA MET A 40 -2.19 2.34 -3.56
C MET A 40 -1.95 2.66 -2.09
N GLN A 41 -1.85 1.64 -1.23
CA GLN A 41 -1.48 1.81 0.18
C GLN A 41 -0.08 2.42 0.33
N ALA A 42 0.92 1.91 -0.38
CA ALA A 42 2.29 2.45 -0.35
C ALA A 42 2.35 3.91 -0.85
N ARG A 43 1.55 4.24 -1.87
CA ARG A 43 1.43 5.61 -2.38
C ARG A 43 0.81 6.53 -1.33
N ALA A 44 -0.21 6.10 -0.60
CA ALA A 44 -0.85 6.92 0.43
C ALA A 44 0.09 7.23 1.61
N VAL A 45 1.04 6.35 1.94
CA VAL A 45 2.04 6.59 2.99
C VAL A 45 3.09 7.63 2.57
N THR A 46 3.32 7.80 1.27
CA THR A 46 4.34 8.74 0.75
C THR A 46 3.77 10.08 0.30
N HIS A 47 2.46 10.19 0.16
CA HIS A 47 1.78 11.41 -0.26
C HIS A 47 0.94 11.94 0.90
N PHE A 48 1.58 12.73 1.75
CA PHE A 48 0.94 13.31 2.93
C PHE A 48 -0.19 14.26 2.54
N VAL A 49 -1.30 14.18 3.27
CA VAL A 49 -2.38 15.17 3.18
C VAL A 49 -2.05 16.39 4.04
N SER A 50 -2.78 17.49 3.82
CA SER A 50 -2.59 18.73 4.57
C SER A 50 -2.63 18.50 6.09
N PRO A 51 -1.79 19.22 6.87
CA PRO A 51 -1.80 19.15 8.32
C PRO A 51 -3.19 19.51 8.88
N GLY A 52 -3.57 18.87 9.99
CA GLY A 52 -4.85 19.13 10.67
C GLY A 52 -6.05 18.32 10.18
N MET A 53 -5.89 17.44 9.19
CA MET A 53 -6.92 16.44 8.85
C MET A 53 -7.05 15.40 9.98
N PRO A 54 -8.22 15.27 10.63
CA PRO A 54 -8.40 14.24 11.65
C PRO A 54 -8.24 12.85 11.05
N LEU A 55 -7.35 12.04 11.64
CA LEU A 55 -7.32 10.61 11.37
C LEU A 55 -8.63 10.02 11.89
N LEU A 56 -9.55 9.66 10.99
CA LEU A 56 -10.81 9.01 11.38
C LEU A 56 -10.48 7.67 12.07
N PRO A 57 -10.96 7.43 13.30
CA PRO A 57 -10.78 6.15 13.97
C PRO A 57 -11.37 5.04 13.11
N ILE A 58 -10.63 3.96 12.87
CA ILE A 58 -11.07 2.85 12.00
C ILE A 58 -12.39 2.24 12.48
N GLU A 59 -12.62 2.28 13.80
CA GLU A 59 -13.82 1.80 14.49
C GLU A 59 -15.08 2.63 14.18
N SER A 60 -14.89 3.90 13.84
CA SER A 60 -15.99 4.84 13.52
C SER A 60 -16.39 4.81 12.04
N LEU A 61 -15.65 4.08 11.20
CA LEU A 61 -15.87 4.05 9.76
C LEU A 61 -17.02 3.13 9.39
N SER A 62 -17.90 3.63 8.52
CA SER A 62 -18.86 2.79 7.82
C SER A 62 -18.15 1.74 6.94
N LEU A 63 -18.84 0.65 6.63
CA LEU A 63 -18.30 -0.42 5.78
C LEU A 63 -17.81 0.11 4.42
N GLY A 64 -18.54 1.05 3.82
CA GLY A 64 -18.18 1.68 2.55
C GLY A 64 -16.89 2.50 2.65
N GLN A 65 -16.72 3.28 3.73
CA GLN A 65 -15.49 4.03 3.98
C GLN A 65 -14.29 3.09 4.21
N ARG A 66 -14.49 1.96 4.89
CA ARG A 66 -13.43 0.95 5.07
C ARG A 66 -12.99 0.34 3.74
N MET A 67 -13.94 0.00 2.87
CA MET A 67 -13.63 -0.47 1.51
C MET A 67 -12.89 0.59 0.71
N GLN A 68 -13.32 1.85 0.80
CA GLN A 68 -12.68 2.96 0.13
C GLN A 68 -11.25 3.19 0.62
N LEU A 69 -10.98 3.18 1.93
CA LEU A 69 -9.63 3.29 2.48
C LEU A 69 -8.75 2.09 2.12
N THR A 70 -9.33 0.90 2.03
CA THR A 70 -8.59 -0.30 1.61
C THR A 70 -8.15 -0.19 0.15
N ALA A 71 -9.01 0.38 -0.71
CA ALA A 71 -8.70 0.60 -2.12
C ALA A 71 -7.77 1.80 -2.33
N LEU A 72 -8.06 2.96 -1.74
CA LEU A 72 -7.36 4.23 -2.02
C LEU A 72 -6.12 4.47 -1.16
N GLY A 73 -5.98 3.74 -0.04
CA GLY A 73 -4.99 4.02 0.97
C GLY A 73 -5.51 4.91 2.10
N VAL A 74 -4.86 4.83 3.26
CA VAL A 74 -5.18 5.67 4.41
C VAL A 74 -4.49 7.03 4.25
N PRO A 75 -5.22 8.16 4.19
CA PRO A 75 -4.60 9.47 4.13
C PRO A 75 -3.91 9.76 5.46
N LEU A 76 -2.59 9.96 5.41
CA LEU A 76 -1.79 10.29 6.59
C LEU A 76 -1.39 11.77 6.55
N PRO A 77 -1.67 12.56 7.60
CA PRO A 77 -1.13 13.90 7.71
C PRO A 77 0.38 13.83 7.91
N ARG A 78 1.10 14.88 7.50
CA ARG A 78 2.53 15.01 7.78
C ARG A 78 2.75 15.03 9.30
N PRO A 79 3.64 14.20 9.87
CA PRO A 79 3.97 14.26 11.29
C PRO A 79 4.55 15.63 11.64
N GLU A 80 4.07 16.23 12.72
CA GLU A 80 4.60 17.47 13.28
C GLU A 80 5.47 17.17 14.50
N ASN A 81 6.59 17.85 14.63
CA ASN A 81 7.47 17.73 15.78
C ASN A 81 6.87 18.52 16.95
N HIS A 82 6.27 17.83 17.91
CA HIS A 82 5.77 18.45 19.16
C HIS A 82 6.80 18.47 20.30
N PHE A 83 7.95 17.83 20.10
CA PHE A 83 9.02 17.72 21.08
C PHE A 83 10.35 18.00 20.40
N THR A 84 11.24 18.73 21.07
CA THR A 84 12.54 19.15 20.56
C THR A 84 13.67 18.53 21.38
N PRO A 85 14.92 18.48 20.86
CA PRO A 85 16.06 18.01 21.64
C PRO A 85 16.31 18.83 22.93
N THR A 86 15.92 20.11 22.93
CA THR A 86 15.99 20.95 24.15
C THR A 86 15.08 20.41 25.26
N ASP A 87 13.93 19.84 24.91
CA ASP A 87 13.03 19.21 25.89
C ASP A 87 13.63 17.94 26.49
N ALA A 88 14.63 17.34 25.82
CA ALA A 88 15.46 16.26 26.34
C ALA A 88 16.77 16.74 27.01
N GLY A 89 16.95 18.06 27.18
CA GLY A 89 18.14 18.67 27.80
C GLY A 89 19.37 18.77 26.90
N VAL A 90 19.19 18.64 25.58
CA VAL A 90 20.28 18.63 24.60
C VAL A 90 20.22 19.88 23.73
N ALA A 91 21.33 20.63 23.66
CA ALA A 91 21.44 21.76 22.74
C ALA A 91 21.46 21.26 21.29
N TYR A 92 20.75 21.96 20.40
CA TYR A 92 20.68 21.62 18.99
C TYR A 92 20.57 22.87 18.13
N GLU A 93 20.86 22.74 16.84
CA GLU A 93 20.65 23.77 15.82
C GLU A 93 19.70 23.22 14.74
N THR A 94 18.69 24.00 14.35
CA THR A 94 17.80 23.63 13.24
C THR A 94 18.44 24.01 11.92
N HIS A 95 18.63 23.03 11.05
CA HIS A 95 19.05 23.26 9.66
C HIS A 95 17.92 22.97 8.70
N THR A 96 17.84 23.80 7.67
CA THR A 96 16.93 23.63 6.56
C THR A 96 17.72 23.37 5.28
N ILE A 97 17.39 22.28 4.59
CA ILE A 97 17.99 21.89 3.31
C ILE A 97 16.90 22.01 2.24
N THR A 98 17.08 22.88 1.27
CA THR A 98 16.14 23.03 0.14
C THR A 98 16.39 21.93 -0.90
N LEU A 99 15.33 21.23 -1.33
CA LEU A 99 15.43 20.18 -2.36
C LEU A 99 15.09 20.74 -3.74
N ASN A 100 14.10 21.63 -3.78
CA ASN A 100 13.60 22.31 -4.96
C ASN A 100 12.83 23.57 -4.51
N ASP A 101 12.21 24.30 -5.45
CA ASP A 101 11.55 25.58 -5.18
C ASP A 101 10.37 25.49 -4.18
N SER A 102 9.81 24.29 -3.99
CA SER A 102 8.63 24.07 -3.15
C SER A 102 8.86 23.16 -1.94
N GLU A 103 9.95 22.41 -1.89
CA GLU A 103 10.21 21.40 -0.85
C GLU A 103 11.54 21.66 -0.14
N TRP A 104 11.49 21.53 1.18
CA TRP A 104 12.64 21.66 2.07
C TRP A 104 12.56 20.62 3.18
N LEU A 105 13.72 20.15 3.60
CA LEU A 105 13.89 19.26 4.75
C LEU A 105 14.34 20.09 5.94
N GLU A 106 13.73 19.81 7.08
CA GLU A 106 14.19 20.27 8.38
C GLU A 106 14.96 19.14 9.06
N GLY A 107 16.06 19.47 9.73
CA GLY A 107 16.78 18.54 10.59
C GLY A 107 17.39 19.25 11.77
N TRP A 108 17.62 18.50 12.86
CA TRP A 108 18.34 19.02 14.02
C TRP A 108 19.78 18.51 13.99
N TRP A 109 20.71 19.45 14.02
CA TRP A 109 22.11 19.17 14.29
C TRP A 109 22.33 19.18 15.79
N VAL A 110 22.71 18.03 16.33
CA VAL A 110 23.10 17.88 17.73
C VAL A 110 24.63 17.72 17.76
N PRO A 111 25.37 18.69 18.32
CA PRO A 111 26.82 18.58 18.41
C PRO A 111 27.19 17.41 19.34
N HIS A 112 27.90 16.42 18.81
CA HIS A 112 28.53 15.38 19.61
C HIS A 112 29.96 15.83 19.97
N ARG A 113 30.42 15.45 21.17
CA ARG A 113 31.83 15.60 21.58
C ARG A 113 32.63 14.36 21.26
#